data_AF-A0A812XCC0-F1
#
_entry.id   AF-A0A812XCC0-F1
#
_cell.length_a   1.000
_cell.length_b   1.000
_cell.length_c   1.000
_cell.angle_alpha   90.00
_cell.angle_beta   90.00
_cell.angle_gamma   90.00
#
_symmetry.space_group_name_H-M   'P 1'
#
loop_
_entity.id
_entity.type
_entity.pdbx_description
1 polymer ?
#
loop_
_entity_poly.entity_id
_entity_poly.type
_entity_poly.pdbx_seq_one_letter_code
_entity_poly.pdbx_strand_id
1 'polypeptide(L)'
;EQARGVVHGSKEATDAAYDAAAGQVLARVAQGRPSAALMLATHNRRSIQQAVTKMEKLGLQRDHANVHFAQILGMVDNLTLGLGRAGYNASKLLVFGEIHEVLPWLLRRTQENRDAFGAQAAEFPVLSRELRRRFRHPWA
;
A
#
# COMPACT_ATOMS: atom_id res chain seq x y z
N GLU A 1 12.40 26.49 -19.32
CA GLU A 1 11.31 26.60 -18.32
C GLU A 1 10.33 25.46 -18.59
N GLN A 2 10.38 24.38 -17.80
CA GLN A 2 9.51 23.22 -18.04
C GLN A 2 8.12 23.57 -17.49
N ALA A 3 7.13 23.68 -18.37
CA ALA A 3 5.76 24.00 -17.98
C ALA A 3 5.31 23.04 -16.86
N ARG A 4 4.81 23.59 -15.75
CA ARG A 4 4.24 22.80 -14.65
C ARG A 4 3.03 22.02 -15.21
N GLY A 5 3.23 20.73 -15.49
CA GLY A 5 2.13 19.83 -15.83
C GLY A 5 1.17 19.63 -14.64
N VAL A 6 -0.02 19.12 -14.92
CA VAL A 6 -1.03 18.76 -13.89
C VAL A 6 -0.61 17.56 -13.02
N VAL A 7 0.50 16.91 -13.36
CA VAL A 7 1.12 15.81 -12.63
C VAL A 7 2.59 16.13 -12.35
N HIS A 8 3.14 15.53 -11.29
CA HIS A 8 4.54 15.68 -10.96
C HIS A 8 5.44 15.07 -12.05
N GLY A 9 6.58 15.72 -12.31
CA GLY A 9 7.54 15.27 -13.33
C GLY A 9 8.43 14.10 -12.91
N SER A 10 8.36 13.65 -11.64
CA SER A 10 9.11 12.48 -11.16
C SER A 10 8.31 11.67 -10.14
N LYS A 11 8.73 10.41 -9.99
CA LYS A 11 8.17 9.50 -8.99
C LYS A 11 8.41 10.02 -7.58
N GLU A 12 9.60 10.54 -7.30
CA GLU A 12 10.00 11.04 -5.98
C GLU A 12 9.16 12.25 -5.57
N ALA A 13 8.86 13.14 -6.52
CA ALA A 13 7.97 14.26 -6.29
C ALA A 13 6.53 13.80 -6.01
N THR A 14 6.08 12.74 -6.70
CA THR A 14 4.77 12.11 -6.44
C THR A 14 4.72 11.44 -5.06
N ASP A 15 5.76 10.68 -4.68
CA ASP A 15 5.88 10.06 -3.36
C ASP A 15 5.84 11.13 -2.26
N ALA A 16 6.62 12.21 -2.41
CA ALA A 16 6.66 13.31 -1.43
C ALA A 16 5.30 14.00 -1.29
N ALA A 17 4.59 14.22 -2.40
CA ALA A 17 3.25 14.80 -2.39
C ALA A 17 2.22 13.85 -1.72
N TYR A 18 2.29 12.56 -2.02
CA TYR A 18 1.46 11.53 -1.42
C TYR A 18 1.66 11.47 0.11
N ASP A 19 2.92 11.38 0.56
CA ASP A 19 3.25 11.28 1.99
C ASP A 19 2.86 12.54 2.76
N ALA A 20 3.05 13.72 2.16
CA ALA A 20 2.63 15.00 2.73
C ALA A 20 1.11 15.10 2.86
N ALA A 21 0.36 14.73 1.82
CA ALA A 21 -1.09 14.74 1.84
C ALA A 21 -1.65 13.75 2.88
N ALA A 22 -1.14 12.52 2.91
CA ALA A 22 -1.49 11.51 3.90
C ALA A 22 -1.27 12.03 5.33
N GLY A 23 -0.11 12.66 5.59
CA GLY A 23 0.21 13.23 6.90
C GLY A 23 -0.76 14.34 7.33
N GLN A 24 -1.22 15.18 6.40
CA GLN A 24 -2.22 16.23 6.68
C GLN A 24 -3.60 15.63 7.00
N VAL A 25 -4.04 14.62 6.24
CA VAL A 25 -5.32 13.97 6.51
C VAL A 25 -5.28 13.22 7.84
N LEU A 26 -4.21 12.50 8.15
CA LEU A 26 -4.04 11.84 9.46
C LEU A 26 -4.12 12.85 10.63
N ALA A 27 -3.51 14.03 10.48
CA ALA A 27 -3.62 15.08 11.49
C ALA A 27 -5.07 15.55 11.69
N ARG A 28 -5.85 15.67 10.61
CA ARG A 28 -7.29 15.99 10.68
C ARG A 28 -8.10 14.86 11.31
N VAL A 29 -7.80 13.60 10.99
CA VAL A 29 -8.42 12.43 11.62
C VAL A 29 -8.22 12.50 13.14
N ALA A 30 -7.00 12.79 13.60
CA ALA A 30 -6.68 12.89 15.03
C ALA A 30 -7.39 14.06 15.74
N GLN A 31 -7.70 15.15 15.02
CA GLN A 31 -8.47 16.28 15.56
C GLN A 31 -9.96 15.98 15.72
N GLY A 32 -10.49 14.99 14.99
CA GLY A 32 -11.86 14.49 15.13
C GLY A 32 -12.98 15.36 14.54
N ARG A 33 -12.73 16.63 14.15
CA ARG A 33 -13.74 17.51 13.50
C ARG A 33 -13.13 18.51 12.49
N PRO A 34 -13.71 18.68 11.29
CA PRO A 34 -14.74 17.83 10.67
C PRO A 34 -14.23 16.39 10.50
N SER A 35 -15.14 15.42 10.51
CA SER A 35 -14.76 14.00 10.39
C SER A 35 -14.04 13.78 9.06
N ALA A 36 -12.84 13.22 9.13
CA ALA A 36 -12.06 12.81 7.97
C ALA A 36 -11.79 11.32 8.05
N ALA A 37 -11.65 10.68 6.90
CA ALA A 37 -11.20 9.30 6.77
C ALA A 37 -10.11 9.22 5.71
N LEU A 38 -9.17 8.29 5.90
CA LEU A 38 -8.03 8.09 5.03
C LEU A 38 -7.89 6.61 4.68
N MET A 39 -7.84 6.34 3.37
CA MET A 39 -7.38 5.06 2.83
C MET A 39 -6.01 5.25 2.17
N LEU A 40 -5.00 4.60 2.71
CA LEU A 40 -3.63 4.57 2.19
C LEU A 40 -3.49 3.42 1.19
N ALA A 41 -3.80 3.69 -0.08
CA ALA A 41 -3.70 2.71 -1.16
C ALA A 41 -2.27 2.69 -1.76
N THR A 42 -1.37 1.88 -1.19
CA THR A 42 0.04 1.85 -1.64
C THR A 42 0.77 0.54 -1.31
N HIS A 43 1.66 0.12 -2.21
CA HIS A 43 2.67 -0.91 -1.96
C HIS A 43 4.06 -0.34 -1.64
N ASN A 44 4.18 0.99 -1.52
CA ASN A 44 5.43 1.63 -1.13
C ASN A 44 5.67 1.46 0.37
N ARG A 45 6.61 0.57 0.73
CA ARG A 45 6.96 0.28 2.13
C ARG A 45 7.32 1.55 2.92
N ARG A 46 8.02 2.50 2.30
CA ARG A 46 8.43 3.75 2.96
C ARG A 46 7.21 4.59 3.34
N SER A 47 6.28 4.78 2.42
CA SER A 47 5.03 5.52 2.68
C SER A 47 4.19 4.85 3.77
N ILE A 48 4.12 3.51 3.78
CA ILE A 48 3.44 2.76 4.85
C ILE A 48 4.10 3.02 6.20
N GLN A 49 5.44 2.91 6.29
CA GLN A 49 6.18 3.15 7.53
C GLN A 49 5.99 4.58 8.04
N GLN A 50 5.99 5.58 7.15
CA GLN A 50 5.76 6.97 7.52
C GLN A 50 4.35 7.20 8.06
N ALA A 51 3.33 6.62 7.41
CA ALA A 51 1.95 6.71 7.88
C ALA A 51 1.78 6.04 9.26
N VAL A 52 2.32 4.83 9.44
CA VAL A 52 2.34 4.12 10.73
C VAL A 52 2.99 4.97 11.82
N THR A 53 4.20 5.47 11.57
CA THR A 53 4.93 6.35 12.51
C THR A 53 4.13 7.62 12.83
N LYS A 54 3.42 8.17 11.84
CA LYS A 54 2.59 9.37 12.02
C LYS A 54 1.36 9.08 12.87
N MET A 55 0.69 7.94 12.67
CA MET A 55 -0.43 7.49 13.50
C MET A 55 0.00 7.36 14.97
N GLU A 56 1.14 6.69 15.22
CA GLU A 56 1.69 6.54 16.57
C GLU A 56 1.97 7.89 17.23
N LYS A 57 2.61 8.82 16.53
CA LYS A 57 2.88 10.18 17.02
C LYS A 57 1.62 10.99 17.32
N LEU A 58 0.53 10.72 16.60
CA LEU A 58 -0.76 11.37 16.80
C LEU A 58 -1.63 10.68 17.85
N GLY A 59 -1.17 9.57 18.45
CA GLY A 59 -1.95 8.78 19.40
C GLY A 59 -3.16 8.08 18.77
N LEU A 60 -3.16 7.86 17.45
CA LEU A 60 -4.20 7.13 16.76
C LEU A 60 -4.04 5.63 17.03
N GLN A 61 -5.15 4.97 17.39
CA GLN A 61 -5.19 3.52 17.53
C GLN A 61 -4.86 2.84 16.21
N ARG A 62 -4.26 1.65 16.27
CA ARG A 62 -3.87 0.90 15.06
C ARG A 62 -5.08 0.51 14.20
N ASP A 63 -6.18 0.18 14.87
CA ASP A 63 -7.48 -0.20 14.32
C ASP A 63 -8.46 0.99 14.22
N HIS A 64 -7.96 2.23 14.23
CA HIS A 64 -8.80 3.42 14.13
C HIS A 64 -9.74 3.35 12.91
N ALA A 65 -11.05 3.42 13.14
CA ALA A 65 -12.09 3.17 12.12
C ALA A 65 -11.98 4.05 10.86
N ASN A 66 -11.39 5.24 10.99
CA ASN A 66 -11.21 6.17 9.87
C ASN A 66 -9.84 6.06 9.16
N VAL A 67 -9.01 5.08 9.50
CA VAL A 67 -7.70 4.87 8.85
C VAL A 67 -7.59 3.44 8.37
N HIS A 68 -7.42 3.28 7.06
CA HIS A 68 -7.26 1.98 6.41
C HIS A 68 -6.03 1.98 5.50
N PHE A 69 -5.33 0.86 5.47
CA PHE A 69 -4.35 0.56 4.43
C PHE A 69 -5.02 -0.29 3.36
N ALA A 70 -4.71 -0.04 2.09
CA ALA A 70 -5.27 -0.80 0.98
C ALA A 70 -4.18 -1.19 -0.02
N GLN A 71 -4.28 -2.40 -0.55
CA GLN A 71 -3.33 -2.94 -1.51
C GLN A 71 -4.05 -3.78 -2.55
N ILE A 72 -3.56 -3.79 -3.78
CA ILE A 72 -4.04 -4.70 -4.82
C ILE A 72 -3.63 -6.12 -4.44
N LEU A 73 -4.56 -7.08 -4.57
CA LEU A 73 -4.28 -8.49 -4.33
C LEU A 73 -3.28 -9.03 -5.36
N GLY A 74 -2.35 -9.88 -4.92
CA GLY A 74 -1.33 -10.47 -5.79
C GLY A 74 -0.12 -9.55 -6.02
N MET A 75 -0.02 -8.47 -5.24
CA MET A 75 1.10 -7.53 -5.28
C MET A 75 1.62 -7.31 -3.87
N VAL A 76 2.90 -7.64 -3.66
CA VAL A 76 3.66 -7.39 -2.42
C VAL A 76 2.83 -7.70 -1.16
N ASP A 77 2.24 -8.90 -1.13
CA ASP A 77 1.20 -9.27 -0.17
C ASP A 77 1.73 -9.35 1.27
N ASN A 78 3.06 -9.50 1.45
CA ASN A 78 3.69 -9.49 2.76
C ASN A 78 3.47 -8.20 3.55
N LEU A 79 3.25 -7.07 2.87
CA LEU A 79 3.01 -5.77 3.51
C LEU A 79 1.65 -5.75 4.20
N THR A 80 0.59 -6.16 3.49
CA THR A 80 -0.76 -6.29 4.09
C THR A 80 -0.75 -7.31 5.22
N LEU A 81 -0.05 -8.45 5.05
CA LEU A 81 0.07 -9.45 6.11
C LEU A 81 0.74 -8.87 7.36
N GLY A 82 1.82 -8.10 7.18
CA GLY A 82 2.52 -7.43 8.27
C GLY A 82 1.62 -6.41 8.99
N LEU A 83 0.90 -5.58 8.23
CA LEU A 83 -0.04 -4.59 8.77
C LEU A 83 -1.16 -5.26 9.58
N GLY A 84 -1.81 -6.29 9.02
CA GLY A 84 -2.87 -7.03 9.71
C GLY A 84 -2.38 -7.70 10.99
N ARG A 85 -1.20 -8.34 10.96
CA ARG A 85 -0.58 -8.94 12.17
C ARG A 85 -0.21 -7.92 13.24
N ALA A 86 0.11 -6.69 12.85
CA ALA A 86 0.41 -5.61 13.79
C ALA A 86 -0.85 -4.94 14.37
N GLY A 87 -2.04 -5.31 13.90
CA GLY A 87 -3.33 -4.78 14.36
C GLY A 87 -3.84 -3.58 13.57
N TYR A 88 -3.32 -3.31 12.39
CA TYR A 88 -3.82 -2.24 11.52
C TYR A 88 -4.96 -2.72 10.63
N ASN A 89 -5.91 -1.82 10.36
CA ASN A 89 -6.94 -2.03 9.34
C ASN A 89 -6.30 -2.11 7.95
N ALA A 90 -6.33 -3.28 7.33
CA ALA A 90 -5.75 -3.51 6.01
C ALA A 90 -6.73 -4.24 5.10
N SER A 91 -6.85 -3.79 3.85
CA SER A 91 -7.81 -4.27 2.88
C SER A 91 -7.14 -4.64 1.56
N LYS A 92 -7.69 -5.64 0.88
CA LYS A 92 -7.24 -6.06 -0.44
C LYS A 92 -8.25 -5.64 -1.50
N LEU A 93 -7.78 -4.91 -2.52
CA LEU A 93 -8.53 -4.65 -3.73
C LEU A 93 -8.47 -5.89 -4.62
N LEU A 94 -9.60 -6.57 -4.74
CA LEU A 94 -9.82 -7.68 -5.65
C LEU A 94 -10.63 -7.17 -6.85
N VAL A 95 -10.14 -7.44 -8.05
CA VAL A 95 -10.87 -7.16 -9.28
C VAL A 95 -11.57 -8.45 -9.72
N PHE A 96 -12.85 -8.35 -10.04
CA PHE A 96 -13.69 -9.46 -10.48
C PHE A 96 -14.54 -9.02 -11.67
N GLY A 97 -14.87 -9.93 -12.58
CA GLY A 97 -15.64 -9.67 -13.79
C GLY A 97 -15.16 -10.49 -14.97
N GLU A 98 -15.86 -10.39 -16.09
CA GLU A 98 -15.45 -11.02 -17.35
C GLU A 98 -14.16 -10.39 -17.89
N ILE A 99 -13.37 -11.16 -18.66
CA ILE A 99 -12.05 -10.71 -19.13
C ILE A 99 -12.11 -9.36 -19.87
N HIS A 100 -13.14 -9.16 -20.69
CA HIS A 100 -13.30 -7.94 -21.47
C HIS A 100 -13.64 -6.71 -20.61
N GLU A 101 -14.28 -6.91 -19.45
CA GLU A 101 -14.58 -5.84 -18.49
C GLU A 101 -13.33 -5.41 -17.71
N VAL A 102 -12.44 -6.36 -17.42
CA VAL A 102 -11.23 -6.11 -16.61
C VAL A 102 -9.99 -5.78 -17.44
N LEU A 103 -10.05 -5.92 -18.76
CA LEU A 103 -8.90 -5.72 -19.65
C LEU A 103 -8.21 -4.34 -19.49
N PRO A 104 -8.95 -3.20 -19.39
CA PRO A 104 -8.31 -1.90 -19.17
C PRO A 104 -7.55 -1.82 -17.83
N TRP A 105 -8.02 -2.52 -16.80
CA TRP A 105 -7.32 -2.61 -15.52
C TRP A 105 -6.02 -3.41 -15.65
N LEU A 106 -6.07 -4.55 -16.33
CA LEU A 106 -4.90 -5.41 -16.56
C LEU A 106 -3.80 -4.66 -17.31
N LEU A 107 -4.14 -3.88 -18.34
CA LEU A 107 -3.18 -3.07 -19.09
C LEU A 107 -2.44 -2.06 -18.21
N ARG A 108 -3.16 -1.37 -17.31
CA ARG A 108 -2.54 -0.45 -16.34
C ARG A 108 -1.61 -1.18 -15.36
N ARG A 109 -1.96 -2.39 -14.94
CA ARG A 109 -1.09 -3.22 -14.09
C ARG A 109 0.15 -3.70 -14.82
N THR A 110 0.05 -4.03 -16.11
CA THR A 110 1.24 -4.35 -16.92
C THR A 110 2.19 -3.17 -17.00
N GLN A 111 1.67 -1.94 -17.11
CA GLN A 111 2.49 -0.72 -17.13
C GLN A 111 3.15 -0.47 -15.76
N GLU A 112 2.39 -0.50 -14.66
CA GLU A 112 2.95 -0.27 -13.32
C GLU A 112 3.96 -1.36 -12.92
N ASN A 113 3.67 -2.63 -13.21
CA ASN A 113 4.54 -3.73 -12.79
C ASN A 113 5.91 -3.68 -13.46
N ARG A 114 6.05 -3.02 -14.62
CA ARG A 114 7.37 -2.72 -15.21
C ARG A 114 8.26 -1.92 -14.26
N ASP A 115 7.67 -1.01 -13.50
CA ASP A 115 8.39 -0.17 -12.53
C ASP A 115 8.41 -0.82 -11.14
N ALA A 116 7.39 -1.64 -10.80
CA ALA A 116 7.25 -2.29 -9.49
C ALA A 116 8.03 -3.61 -9.34
N PHE A 117 8.71 -4.10 -10.39
CA PHE A 117 9.53 -5.32 -10.33
C PHE A 117 10.54 -5.30 -9.17
N GLY A 118 11.05 -4.13 -8.77
CA GLY A 118 11.97 -4.00 -7.63
C GLY A 118 11.35 -4.39 -6.27
N ALA A 119 10.07 -4.06 -6.04
CA ALA A 119 9.39 -4.40 -4.78
C ALA A 119 9.03 -5.88 -4.72
N GLN A 120 8.67 -6.48 -5.85
CA GLN A 120 8.37 -7.92 -5.99
C GLN A 120 9.64 -8.78 -5.90
N ALA A 121 10.77 -8.29 -6.42
CA ALA A 121 12.06 -8.97 -6.31
C ALA A 121 12.48 -9.21 -4.84
N ALA A 122 12.08 -8.32 -3.92
CA ALA A 122 12.34 -8.49 -2.50
C ALA A 122 11.44 -9.55 -1.82
N GLU A 123 10.31 -9.94 -2.41
CA GLU A 123 9.44 -11.01 -1.90
C GLU A 123 9.91 -12.40 -2.30
N PHE A 124 10.50 -12.53 -3.48
CA PHE A 124 10.89 -13.82 -4.04
C PHE A 124 11.75 -14.68 -3.08
N PRO A 125 12.75 -14.13 -2.36
CA PRO A 125 13.53 -14.92 -1.40
C PRO A 125 12.70 -15.43 -0.23
N VAL A 126 11.73 -14.65 0.24
CA VAL A 126 10.85 -15.01 1.36
C VAL A 126 9.90 -16.13 0.95
N LEU A 127 9.26 -15.99 -0.22
CA LEU A 127 8.38 -17.01 -0.79
C LEU A 127 9.14 -18.31 -1.08
N SER A 128 10.32 -18.21 -1.70
CA SER A 128 11.18 -19.36 -1.98
C SER A 128 11.62 -20.09 -0.71
N ARG A 129 11.88 -19.36 0.37
CA ARG A 129 12.20 -19.96 1.68
C ARG A 129 10.99 -20.70 2.26
N GLU A 130 9.81 -20.10 2.23
CA GLU A 130 8.59 -20.71 2.74
C GLU A 130 8.18 -21.95 1.93
N LEU A 131 8.28 -21.89 0.60
CA LEU A 131 8.04 -23.04 -0.27
C LEU A 131 9.01 -24.18 0.07
N ARG A 132 10.32 -23.90 0.18
CA ARG A 132 11.33 -24.90 0.58
C ARG A 132 11.05 -25.50 1.96
N ARG A 133 10.58 -24.69 2.91
CA ARG A 133 10.18 -25.15 4.25
C ARG A 133 9.03 -26.15 4.14
N ARG A 134 7.96 -25.82 3.40
CA ARG A 134 6.78 -26.70 3.20
C ARG A 134 7.12 -27.98 2.45
N PHE A 135 8.03 -27.94 1.49
CA PHE A 135 8.52 -29.15 0.81
C PHE A 135 9.26 -30.09 1.76
N ARG A 136 10.04 -29.55 2.72
CA ARG A 136 10.80 -30.36 3.69
C ARG A 136 9.96 -30.80 4.89
N HIS A 137 9.00 -29.98 5.31
CA HIS A 137 8.13 -30.23 6.45
C HIS A 137 6.70 -29.82 6.10
N PRO A 138 5.92 -30.71 5.45
CA PRO A 138 4.58 -30.38 4.95
C PRO A 138 3.55 -30.07 6.05
N TRP A 139 3.84 -30.47 7.31
CA TRP A 139 2.90 -30.41 8.43
C TRP A 139 3.43 -29.66 9.67
N ALA A 140 4.61 -29.03 9.55
CA ALA A 140 5.12 -28.11 10.57
C ALA A 140 4.73 -26.67 10.22
#